data_AF-A0A2E9PJE7-F1
#
_entry.id   AF-A0A2E9PJE7-F1
#
_cell.length_a   1.000
_cell.length_b   1.000
_cell.length_c   1.000
_cell.angle_alpha   90.00
_cell.angle_beta   90.00
_cell.angle_gamma   90.00
#
_symmetry.space_group_name_H-M   'P 1'
#
loop_
_entity.id
_entity.type
_entity.pdbx_description
1 polymer ?
#
loop_
_entity_poly.entity_id
_entity_poly.type
_entity_poly.pdbx_seq_one_letter_code
_entity_poly.pdbx_strand_id
1 'polypeptide(L)'
;MIEGPVTLPTPLTILVSRALNLCELILLNNQAFYPFAAIYENGKVGCLFTDENEERTNESQLIEQLQWRIIDTTTDSNSYSILVYAATVQTRKNKSMDAIAINTASPNDEEGLLLYPYYRVGEKIVISPPISTKSE
;
A
#
# COMPACT_ATOMS: atom_id res chain seq x y z
N MET A 1 -19.08 -6.09 -7.91
CA MET A 1 -19.72 -4.80 -7.67
C MET A 1 -18.57 -3.84 -7.45
N ILE A 2 -18.38 -2.86 -8.34
CA ILE A 2 -17.38 -1.80 -8.12
C ILE A 2 -18.15 -0.78 -7.29
N GLU A 3 -18.04 -0.87 -5.97
CA GLU A 3 -18.61 0.16 -5.11
C GLU A 3 -17.82 1.45 -5.28
N GLY A 4 -18.48 2.59 -5.03
CA GLY A 4 -17.98 3.93 -5.32
C GLY A 4 -16.66 4.28 -4.60
N PRO A 5 -16.23 5.56 -4.67
CA PRO A 5 -14.95 5.98 -4.11
C PRO A 5 -14.87 5.62 -2.62
N VAL A 6 -13.84 4.86 -2.24
CA VAL A 6 -13.53 4.58 -0.83
C VAL A 6 -13.09 5.88 -0.19
N THR A 7 -13.89 6.40 0.73
CA THR A 7 -13.53 7.58 1.54
C THR A 7 -12.74 7.14 2.77
N LEU A 8 -11.45 7.44 2.78
CA LEU A 8 -10.58 7.20 3.94
C LEU A 8 -10.59 8.43 4.85
N PRO A 9 -10.51 8.26 6.19
CA PRO A 9 -10.35 9.40 7.09
C PRO A 9 -9.00 10.09 6.85
N THR A 10 -8.91 11.37 7.23
CA THR A 10 -7.60 12.04 7.36
C THR A 10 -6.96 11.55 8.67
N PRO A 11 -5.66 11.19 8.68
CA PRO A 11 -4.65 11.41 7.65
C PRO A 11 -4.40 10.23 6.69
N LEU A 12 -5.10 9.10 6.79
CA LEU A 12 -4.91 7.95 5.88
C LEU A 12 -5.04 8.31 4.39
N THR A 13 -5.99 9.18 4.04
CA THR A 13 -6.11 9.69 2.66
C THR A 13 -4.81 10.33 2.14
N ILE A 14 -4.06 11.03 3.00
CA ILE A 14 -2.78 11.67 2.63
C ILE A 14 -1.73 10.60 2.32
N LEU A 15 -1.61 9.60 3.18
CA LEU A 15 -0.66 8.49 3.00
C LEU A 15 -0.97 7.71 1.73
N VAL A 16 -2.23 7.30 1.55
CA VAL A 16 -2.66 6.52 0.38
C VAL A 16 -2.49 7.31 -0.91
N SER A 17 -2.90 8.58 -0.97
CA SER A 17 -2.74 9.39 -2.18
C SER A 17 -1.27 9.57 -2.57
N ARG A 18 -0.38 9.82 -1.60
CA ARG A 18 1.06 9.95 -1.87
C ARG A 18 1.69 8.63 -2.34
N ALA A 19 1.30 7.52 -1.72
CA ALA A 19 1.75 6.19 -2.12
C ALA A 19 1.35 5.85 -3.56
N LEU A 20 0.08 6.09 -3.93
CA LEU A 20 -0.40 5.84 -5.29
C LEU A 20 0.34 6.68 -6.33
N ASN A 21 0.58 7.96 -6.04
CA ASN A 21 1.37 8.83 -6.93
C ASN A 21 2.81 8.31 -7.10
N LEU A 22 3.43 7.82 -6.02
CA LEU A 22 4.77 7.23 -6.08
C LEU A 22 4.77 5.93 -6.91
N CYS A 23 3.79 5.05 -6.67
CA CYS A 23 3.64 3.81 -7.45
C CYS A 23 3.44 4.11 -8.94
N GLU A 24 2.61 5.10 -9.29
CA GLU A 24 2.41 5.51 -10.69
C GLU A 24 3.75 5.90 -11.34
N LEU A 25 4.55 6.75 -10.67
CA LEU A 25 5.86 7.18 -11.16
C LEU A 25 6.87 6.02 -11.32
N ILE A 26 6.91 5.09 -10.35
CA ILE A 26 7.80 3.93 -10.42
C ILE A 26 7.38 3.01 -11.55
N LEU A 27 6.08 2.72 -11.67
CA LEU A 27 5.51 1.79 -12.65
C LEU A 27 5.54 2.34 -14.08
N LEU A 28 5.75 3.65 -14.30
CA LEU A 28 6.02 4.17 -15.65
C LEU A 28 7.31 3.60 -16.22
N ASN A 29 8.34 3.52 -15.37
CA ASN A 29 9.70 3.16 -15.79
C ASN A 29 10.05 1.69 -15.52
N ASN A 30 9.29 1.03 -14.63
CA ASN A 30 9.57 -0.33 -14.18
C ASN A 30 8.36 -1.24 -14.37
N GLN A 31 8.59 -2.56 -14.42
CA GLN A 31 7.52 -3.56 -14.46
C GLN A 31 6.93 -3.86 -13.08
N ALA A 32 7.66 -3.54 -12.01
CA ALA A 32 7.27 -3.77 -10.63
C ALA A 32 7.86 -2.69 -9.72
N PHE A 33 7.42 -2.65 -8.47
CA PHE A 33 7.98 -1.83 -7.40
C PHE A 33 8.21 -2.70 -6.16
N TYR A 34 9.17 -2.32 -5.33
CA TYR A 34 9.44 -3.02 -4.07
C TYR A 34 8.47 -2.58 -2.97
N PRO A 35 8.11 -3.47 -2.03
CA PRO A 35 7.37 -3.09 -0.85
C PRO A 35 7.97 -1.90 -0.11
N PHE A 36 7.12 -1.01 0.40
CA PHE A 36 7.55 0.13 1.20
C PHE A 36 6.49 0.51 2.23
N ALA A 37 6.91 1.18 3.30
CA ALA A 37 6.02 1.63 4.35
C ALA A 37 6.20 3.12 4.65
N ALA A 38 5.11 3.75 5.10
CA ALA A 38 5.12 5.13 5.54
C ALA A 38 4.19 5.32 6.73
N ILE A 39 4.53 6.27 7.58
CA ILE A 39 3.73 6.68 8.73
C ILE A 39 3.35 8.14 8.63
N TYR A 40 2.24 8.48 9.28
CA TYR A 40 1.86 9.83 9.58
C TYR A 40 1.83 10.03 11.08
N GLU A 41 2.69 10.91 11.57
CA GLU A 41 2.80 11.26 12.98
C GLU A 41 3.02 12.77 13.11
N ASN A 42 2.35 13.41 14.07
CA ASN A 42 2.56 14.83 14.40
C ASN A 42 2.52 15.79 13.20
N GLY A 43 1.63 15.53 12.24
CA GLY A 43 1.46 16.39 11.06
C GLY A 43 2.44 16.10 9.91
N LYS A 44 3.31 15.10 10.03
CA LYS A 44 4.37 14.80 9.07
C LYS A 44 4.24 13.38 8.54
N VAL A 45 4.64 13.20 7.29
CA VAL A 45 4.79 11.88 6.66
C VAL A 45 6.26 11.47 6.77
N GLY A 46 6.52 10.29 7.31
CA GLY A 46 7.84 9.66 7.39
C GLY A 46 7.86 8.32 6.66
N CYS A 47 8.96 7.98 6.00
CA CYS A 47 9.16 6.66 5.42
C CYS A 47 9.79 5.72 6.45
N LEU A 48 9.42 4.44 6.41
CA LEU A 48 10.07 3.40 7.19
C LEU A 48 10.94 2.54 6.27
N PHE A 49 12.15 2.26 6.73
CA PHE A 49 13.13 1.44 6.03
C PHE A 49 13.48 0.24 6.89
N THR A 50 13.78 -0.88 6.24
CA THR A 50 14.35 -2.07 6.88
C THR A 50 15.86 -1.89 7.08
N ASP A 51 16.44 -2.70 7.95
CA ASP A 51 17.88 -2.65 8.22
C ASP A 51 18.69 -3.12 6.99
N GLU A 52 19.77 -2.41 6.69
CA GLU A 52 20.59 -2.62 5.48
C GLU A 52 21.46 -3.90 5.51
N ASN A 53 21.44 -4.65 6.61
CA ASN A 53 22.42 -5.71 6.88
C ASN A 53 22.01 -7.11 6.38
N GLU A 54 20.86 -7.27 5.73
CA GLU A 54 20.40 -8.57 5.28
C GLU A 54 20.72 -8.84 3.80
N GLU A 55 21.56 -9.86 3.57
CA GLU A 55 21.84 -10.37 2.23
C GLU A 55 20.59 -11.05 1.65
N ARG A 56 20.00 -10.45 0.61
CA ARG A 56 18.93 -11.00 -0.24
C ARG A 56 17.63 -11.34 0.49
N THR A 57 16.89 -10.31 0.85
CA THR A 57 15.50 -10.41 1.29
C THR A 57 14.58 -10.63 0.09
N ASN A 58 13.75 -11.67 0.12
CA ASN A 58 12.67 -11.82 -0.86
C ASN A 58 11.49 -10.89 -0.52
N GLU A 59 10.53 -10.71 -1.44
CA GLU A 59 9.42 -9.76 -1.25
C GLU A 59 8.61 -10.03 0.03
N SER A 60 8.31 -11.30 0.34
CA SER A 60 7.54 -11.66 1.54
C SER A 60 8.29 -11.33 2.83
N GLN A 61 9.60 -11.56 2.88
CA GLN A 61 10.43 -11.20 4.02
C GLN A 61 10.51 -9.68 4.20
N LEU A 62 10.59 -8.92 3.10
CA LEU A 62 10.61 -7.47 3.15
C LEU A 62 9.28 -6.90 3.67
N ILE A 63 8.17 -7.47 3.24
CA ILE A 63 6.83 -7.15 3.76
C ILE A 63 6.80 -7.40 5.27
N GLU A 64 7.22 -8.58 5.73
CA GLU A 64 7.23 -8.94 7.15
C GLU A 64 8.11 -8.00 7.99
N GLN A 65 9.30 -7.65 7.50
CA GLN A 65 10.19 -6.70 8.17
C GLN A 65 9.59 -5.31 8.27
N LEU A 66 8.96 -4.82 7.20
CA LEU A 66 8.26 -3.54 7.22
C LEU A 66 7.06 -3.57 8.18
N GLN A 67 6.34 -4.69 8.28
CA GLN A 67 5.27 -4.87 9.27
C GLN A 67 5.80 -4.75 10.70
N TRP A 68 6.89 -5.46 11.02
CA TRP A 68 7.55 -5.33 12.34
C TRP A 68 8.02 -3.90 12.60
N ARG A 69 8.59 -3.24 11.59
CA ARG A 69 9.06 -1.86 11.72
C ARG A 69 7.92 -0.88 11.97
N ILE A 70 6.76 -1.10 11.34
CA ILE A 70 5.54 -0.34 11.63
C ILE A 70 5.16 -0.54 13.09
N ILE A 71 5.01 -1.79 13.55
CA ILE A 71 4.62 -2.11 14.93
C ILE A 71 5.55 -1.44 15.93
N ASP A 72 6.87 -1.62 15.78
CA ASP A 72 7.86 -1.03 16.67
C ASP A 72 7.79 0.51 16.72
N THR A 73 7.47 1.15 15.60
CA THR A 73 7.42 2.62 15.50
C THR A 73 6.08 3.18 15.97
N THR A 74 4.98 2.45 15.78
CA THR A 74 3.63 2.94 16.07
C THR A 74 3.13 2.55 17.45
N THR A 75 3.74 1.57 18.11
CA THR A 75 3.37 1.13 19.48
C THR A 75 3.37 2.33 20.43
N ASP A 76 2.29 2.46 21.22
CA ASP A 76 2.07 3.56 22.16
C ASP A 76 2.07 4.98 21.55
N SER A 77 1.93 5.09 20.23
CA SER A 77 1.88 6.37 19.51
C SER A 77 0.51 6.61 18.87
N ASN A 78 0.15 7.88 18.65
CA ASN A 78 -1.05 8.25 17.89
C ASN A 78 -0.74 8.39 16.40
N SER A 79 -0.13 7.34 15.82
CA SER A 79 0.36 7.32 14.44
C SER A 79 -0.53 6.50 13.52
N TYR A 80 -0.63 6.95 12.27
CA TYR A 80 -1.24 6.17 11.19
C TYR A 80 -0.15 5.57 10.34
N SER A 81 -0.34 4.40 9.77
CA SER A 81 0.65 3.75 8.92
C SER A 81 0.05 3.15 7.67
N ILE A 82 0.89 3.00 6.65
CA ILE A 82 0.60 2.21 5.48
C ILE A 82 1.77 1.28 5.15
N LEU A 83 1.43 0.10 4.63
CA LEU A 83 2.35 -0.83 3.98
C LEU A 83 1.86 -1.09 2.56
N VAL A 84 2.73 -0.83 1.59
CA VAL A 84 2.41 -0.88 0.17
C VAL A 84 3.24 -1.97 -0.49
N TYR A 85 2.62 -2.85 -1.26
CA TYR A 85 3.30 -3.94 -1.95
C TYR A 85 2.56 -4.35 -3.24
N ALA A 86 3.24 -5.07 -4.12
CA ALA A 86 2.64 -5.57 -5.34
C ALA A 86 1.73 -6.77 -5.04
N ALA A 87 0.59 -6.84 -5.71
CA ALA A 87 -0.33 -7.96 -5.59
C ALA A 87 -0.93 -8.32 -6.95
N THR A 88 -1.48 -9.53 -7.06
CA THR A 88 -2.29 -9.94 -8.21
C THR A 88 -3.69 -10.26 -7.74
N VAL A 89 -4.70 -9.66 -8.36
CA VAL A 89 -6.11 -9.95 -8.08
C VAL A 89 -6.72 -10.80 -9.19
N GLN A 90 -7.44 -11.84 -8.81
CA GLN A 90 -8.25 -12.61 -9.77
C GLN A 90 -9.64 -11.98 -9.91
N THR A 91 -9.98 -11.63 -11.15
CA THR A 91 -11.34 -11.19 -11.47
C THR A 91 -12.29 -12.38 -11.59
N ARG A 92 -13.60 -12.13 -11.48
CA ARG A 92 -14.66 -13.16 -11.65
C ARG A 92 -14.61 -13.90 -12.99
N LYS A 93 -13.91 -13.38 -14.00
CA LYS A 93 -13.71 -14.01 -15.32
C LYS A 93 -12.39 -14.78 -15.42
N ASN A 94 -11.78 -15.13 -14.28
CA ASN A 94 -10.50 -15.82 -14.19
C ASN A 94 -9.33 -15.10 -14.89
N LYS A 95 -9.44 -13.78 -15.04
CA LYS A 95 -8.37 -12.92 -15.55
C LYS A 95 -7.62 -12.34 -14.36
N SER A 96 -6.33 -12.61 -14.28
CA SER A 96 -5.41 -11.98 -13.33
C SER A 96 -5.15 -10.54 -13.74
N MET A 97 -5.12 -9.64 -12.75
CA MET A 97 -4.74 -8.24 -12.91
C MET A 97 -3.75 -7.85 -11.83
N ASP A 98 -2.75 -7.06 -12.19
CA ASP A 98 -1.83 -6.49 -11.21
C ASP A 98 -2.54 -5.42 -10.39
N ALA A 99 -2.19 -5.35 -9.12
CA ALA A 99 -2.75 -4.43 -8.16
C ALA A 99 -1.67 -3.90 -7.21
N ILE A 100 -1.89 -2.68 -6.73
CA ILE A 100 -1.17 -2.11 -5.60
C ILE A 100 -1.98 -2.47 -4.36
N ALA A 101 -1.42 -3.28 -3.47
CA ALA A 101 -2.00 -3.53 -2.17
C ALA A 101 -1.50 -2.47 -1.19
N ILE A 102 -2.43 -1.90 -0.42
CA ILE A 102 -2.13 -0.95 0.65
C ILE A 102 -2.83 -1.43 1.91
N ASN A 103 -2.05 -1.96 2.85
CA ASN A 103 -2.51 -2.14 4.23
C ASN A 103 -2.46 -0.78 4.91
N THR A 104 -3.55 -0.40 5.57
CA THR A 104 -3.67 0.81 6.36
C THR A 104 -3.88 0.42 7.81
N ALA A 105 -3.22 1.11 8.74
CA ALA A 105 -3.53 0.97 10.17
C ALA A 105 -3.71 2.36 10.81
N SER A 106 -4.64 2.44 11.75
CA SER A 106 -4.87 3.61 12.58
C SER A 106 -4.55 3.35 14.06
N PRO A 107 -4.40 4.40 14.89
CA PRO A 107 -4.00 4.27 16.29
C PRO A 107 -4.94 3.42 17.17
N ASN A 108 -6.15 3.15 16.71
CA ASN A 108 -7.16 2.35 17.42
C ASN A 108 -7.20 0.89 16.93
N ASP A 109 -6.12 0.42 16.31
CA ASP A 109 -5.96 -0.93 15.75
C ASP A 109 -6.98 -1.29 14.65
N GLU A 110 -7.64 -0.29 14.03
CA GLU A 110 -8.41 -0.54 12.82
C GLU A 110 -7.45 -0.72 11.63
N GLU A 111 -7.36 -1.95 11.17
CA GLU A 111 -6.65 -2.31 9.95
C GLU A 111 -7.60 -2.35 8.74
N GLY A 112 -7.07 -1.98 7.59
CA GLY A 112 -7.77 -2.04 6.31
C GLY A 112 -6.85 -2.49 5.20
N LEU A 113 -7.39 -3.20 4.21
CA LEU A 113 -6.68 -3.55 2.98
C LEU A 113 -7.39 -2.88 1.80
N LEU A 114 -6.62 -2.13 1.02
CA LEU A 114 -7.07 -1.53 -0.22
C LEU A 114 -6.30 -2.16 -1.38
N LEU A 115 -7.03 -2.66 -2.38
CA LEU A 115 -6.44 -3.24 -3.58
C LEU A 115 -6.75 -2.33 -4.75
N TYR A 116 -5.74 -1.68 -5.33
CA TYR A 116 -5.88 -0.79 -6.48
C TYR A 116 -5.38 -1.48 -7.75
N PRO A 117 -6.26 -2.06 -8.58
CA PRO A 117 -5.84 -2.67 -9.83
C PRO A 117 -5.26 -1.62 -10.76
N TYR A 118 -4.20 -1.97 -11.48
CA TYR A 118 -3.61 -1.08 -12.46
C TYR A 118 -3.32 -1.80 -13.77
N TYR A 119 -3.20 -1.02 -14.83
CA TYR A 119 -2.82 -1.51 -16.15
C TYR A 119 -2.11 -0.42 -16.94
N ARG A 120 -1.27 -0.85 -17.89
CA ARG A 120 -0.54 0.05 -18.77
C ARG A 120 -1.32 0.32 -20.06
N VAL A 121 -1.43 1.58 -20.44
CA VAL A 121 -1.99 2.03 -21.72
C VAL A 121 -0.97 2.93 -22.41
N GLY A 122 -0.22 2.36 -23.35
CA GLY A 122 0.92 3.05 -23.95
C GLY A 122 1.99 3.38 -22.91
N GLU A 123 2.33 4.67 -22.79
CA GLU A 123 3.31 5.19 -21.81
C GLU A 123 2.67 5.67 -20.51
N LYS A 124 1.43 5.26 -20.22
CA LYS A 124 0.72 5.66 -19.00
C LYS A 124 0.34 4.47 -18.15
N ILE A 125 0.40 4.64 -16.83
CA ILE A 125 -0.15 3.72 -15.85
C ILE A 125 -1.53 4.25 -15.44
N VAL A 126 -2.54 3.41 -15.56
CA VAL A 126 -3.90 3.73 -15.11
C VAL A 126 -4.18 2.93 -13.86
N ILE A 127 -4.28 3.63 -12.73
CA ILE A 127 -4.69 3.04 -11.44
C ILE A 127 -6.21 3.17 -11.32
N SER A 128 -6.89 2.03 -11.16
CA SER A 128 -8.34 1.97 -10.99
C SER A 128 -8.74 2.25 -9.53
N PRO A 129 -9.99 2.65 -9.28
CA PRO A 129 -10.52 2.71 -7.91
C PRO A 129 -10.32 1.38 -7.17
N PRO A 130 -10.20 1.41 -5.83
CA PRO A 130 -9.88 0.22 -5.07
C PRO A 130 -11.03 -0.78 -5.11
N ILE A 131 -10.70 -2.07 -5.10
CA ILE A 131 -11.65 -3.15 -4.88
C ILE A 131 -11.94 -3.18 -3.38
N SER A 132 -13.20 -2.99 -2.99
CA SER A 132 -13.62 -3.19 -1.61
C SER A 132 -13.45 -4.67 -1.23
N THR A 133 -12.64 -4.95 -0.23
CA THR A 133 -12.49 -6.28 0.38
C THR A 133 -13.38 -6.45 1.60
N LYS A 134 -14.36 -5.57 1.84
CA LYS A 134 -15.36 -5.79 2.88
C LYS A 134 -16.18 -7.03 2.52
N SER A 135 -15.82 -8.15 3.15
CA SER A 135 -16.68 -9.31 3.29
C SER A 135 -17.90 -8.89 4.10
N GLU A 136 -19.11 -9.09 3.55
CA GLU A 136 -20.35 -9.09 4.33
C GLU A 136 -20.33 -10.17 5.41
#